data_AF-A0A925LN51-F1
#
_entry.id   AF-A0A925LN51-F1
#
_cell.length_a   1.000
_cell.length_b   1.000
_cell.length_c   1.000
_cell.angle_alpha   90.00
_cell.angle_beta   90.00
_cell.angle_gamma   90.00
#
_symmetry.space_group_name_H-M   'P 1'
#
loop_
_entity.id
_entity.type
_entity.pdbx_description
1 polymer ?
#
loop_
_entity_poly.entity_id
_entity_poly.type
_entity_poly.pdbx_seq_one_letter_code
_entity_poly.pdbx_strand_id
1 'polypeptide(L)' 'MKAILALADGRIFEGKSFGASGEVTGEVVFNTAMSGYQEVLTDPSYKGQMVTMTYTQIGNTGINP' A
#
# COMPACT_ATOMS: atom_id res chain seq x y z
N MET A 1 5.86 11.50 -9.75
CA MET A 1 7.19 11.23 -9.17
C MET A 1 7.42 9.73 -9.21
N LYS A 2 8.63 9.26 -9.54
CA LYS A 2 8.98 7.82 -9.56
C LYS A 2 9.04 7.30 -8.11
N ALA A 3 8.59 6.06 -7.89
CA ALA A 3 8.68 5.35 -6.62
C ALA A 3 9.24 3.93 -6.85
N ILE A 4 9.85 3.33 -5.83
CA ILE A 4 10.43 1.99 -5.90
C ILE A 4 9.99 1.22 -4.65
N LEU A 5 9.54 -0.02 -4.85
CA LEU A 5 9.39 -1.03 -3.79
C LEU A 5 10.50 -2.08 -3.98
N ALA A 6 11.40 -2.17 -3.02
CA ALA A 6 12.47 -3.17 -2.99
C ALA A 6 12.16 -4.24 -1.93
N LEU A 7 12.26 -5.51 -2.31
CA LEU A 7 12.03 -6.65 -1.42
C LEU A 7 13.35 -7.24 -0.94
N ALA A 8 13.32 -7.91 0.22
CA ALA A 8 14.49 -8.52 0.84
C ALA A 8 15.16 -9.61 -0.02
N ASP A 9 14.42 -10.20 -0.95
CA ASP A 9 14.95 -11.20 -1.90
C ASP A 9 15.54 -10.58 -3.18
N GLY A 10 15.68 -9.25 -3.23
CA GLY A 10 16.26 -8.52 -4.35
C GLY A 10 15.29 -8.16 -5.46
N ARG A 11 14.00 -8.53 -5.38
CA ARG A 11 13.00 -8.06 -6.34
C ARG A 11 12.77 -6.55 -6.21
N ILE A 12 12.65 -5.87 -7.35
CA ILE A 12 12.42 -4.43 -7.45
C ILE A 12 11.15 -4.20 -8.27
N PHE A 13 10.24 -3.38 -7.75
CA PHE A 13 9.06 -2.92 -8.46
C PHE A 13 9.11 -1.40 -8.59
N GLU A 14 9.11 -0.92 -9.83
CA GLU A 14 9.03 0.51 -10.11
C GLU A 14 7.58 0.96 -10.25
N GLY A 15 7.27 2.14 -9.71
CA GLY A 15 5.91 2.69 -9.73
C GLY A 15 5.89 4.21 -9.76
N LYS A 16 4.68 4.74 -9.65
CA LYS A 16 4.41 6.18 -9.55
C LYS A 16 3.92 6.50 -8.14
N SER A 17 4.60 7.42 -7.46
CA SER A 17 4.13 7.91 -6.16
C SER A 17 2.84 8.73 -6.32
N PHE A 18 1.90 8.51 -5.40
CA PHE A 18 0.66 9.28 -5.24
C PHE A 18 0.45 9.75 -3.78
N GLY A 19 1.33 9.34 -2.85
CA GLY A 19 1.22 9.65 -1.42
C GLY A 19 2.33 10.60 -0.94
N ALA A 20 2.68 10.49 0.34
CA ALA A 20 3.74 11.29 0.94
C ALA A 20 5.12 10.99 0.31
N SER A 21 6.00 11.99 0.28
CA SER A 21 7.40 11.81 -0.09
C SER A 21 8.22 11.28 1.08
N GLY A 22 9.17 10.40 0.80
CA GLY A 22 10.08 9.84 1.81
C GLY A 22 10.35 8.36 1.53
N GLU A 23 11.00 7.73 2.51
CA GLU A 23 11.31 6.30 2.50
C GLU A 23 10.72 5.66 3.76
N VAL A 24 10.21 4.43 3.62
CA VAL A 24 9.68 3.63 4.71
C VAL A 24 10.05 2.18 4.50
N THR A 25 10.29 1.49 5.61
CA THR A 25 10.57 0.05 5.64
C THR A 25 9.51 -0.65 6.47
N GLY A 26 9.16 -1.88 6.10
CA GLY A 26 8.12 -2.65 6.77
C GLY A 26 7.93 -4.03 6.14
N GLU A 27 7.12 -4.85 6.78
CA GLU A 27 6.72 -6.15 6.23
C GLU A 27 5.75 -5.94 5.07
N VAL A 28 6.02 -6.54 3.91
CA VAL A 28 5.10 -6.49 2.77
C VAL A 28 4.07 -7.60 2.93
N VAL A 29 2.80 -7.23 3.01
CA VAL A 29 1.65 -8.13 3.10
C VAL A 29 0.70 -7.89 1.94
N PHE A 30 -0.22 -8.83 1.67
CA PHE A 30 -1.29 -8.63 0.70
C PHE A 30 -2.67 -8.82 1.32
N ASN A 31 -3.66 -8.05 0.83
CA ASN A 31 -5.05 -8.16 1.23
C ASN A 31 -5.94 -8.36 -0.01
N THR A 32 -6.85 -9.35 0.06
CA THR A 32 -7.73 -9.76 -1.03
C THR A 32 -9.06 -9.00 -1.10
N ALA A 33 -9.28 -8.04 -0.20
CA ALA A 33 -10.47 -7.20 -0.21
C ALA A 33 -10.56 -6.37 -1.50
N MET A 34 -11.75 -6.39 -2.11
CA MET A 34 -12.05 -5.61 -3.32
C MET A 34 -12.62 -4.22 -3.01
N SER A 35 -12.97 -3.96 -1.75
CA SER A 35 -13.51 -2.70 -1.23
C SER A 35 -13.02 -2.49 0.21
N GLY A 36 -13.36 -1.35 0.83
CA GLY A 36 -13.00 -1.08 2.23
C GLY A 36 -11.53 -0.73 2.44
N TYR A 37 -10.88 -0.11 1.44
CA TYR A 37 -9.45 0.24 1.52
C TYR A 37 -9.16 1.30 2.60
N GLN A 38 -10.13 2.13 2.97
CA GLN A 38 -9.92 3.12 4.02
C GLN A 38 -9.81 2.44 5.39
N GLU A 39 -10.68 1.47 5.65
CA GLU A 39 -10.70 0.66 6.86
C GLU A 39 -9.45 -0.21 6.97
N VAL A 40 -8.97 -0.75 5.85
CA VAL A 40 -7.66 -1.43 5.79
C VAL A 40 -6.52 -0.48 6.16
N LEU A 41 -6.53 0.76 5.66
CA LEU A 41 -5.48 1.74 5.95
C LEU A 41 -5.49 2.23 7.42
N THR A 42 -6.63 2.16 8.11
CA THR A 42 -6.78 2.64 9.49
C THR A 42 -6.79 1.51 10.53
N ASP A 43 -6.79 0.25 10.10
CA ASP A 43 -6.74 -0.91 11.00
C ASP A 43 -5.36 -0.97 11.71
N PRO A 44 -5.32 -0.92 13.06
CA PRO A 44 -4.08 -1.02 13.84
C PRO A 44 -3.25 -2.27 13.57
N SER A 45 -3.87 -3.34 13.06
CA SER A 45 -3.21 -4.61 12.74
C SER A 45 -2.12 -4.46 11.67
N TYR A 46 -2.21 -3.43 10.81
CA TYR A 46 -1.22 -3.14 9.77
C TYR A 46 -0.07 -2.23 10.22
N LYS A 47 0.07 -1.96 11.53
CA LYS A 47 1.14 -1.11 12.04
C LYS A 47 2.52 -1.65 11.63
N GLY A 48 3.28 -0.85 10.88
CA GLY A 48 4.62 -1.22 10.42
C GLY A 48 4.65 -2.13 9.18
N GLN A 49 3.49 -2.33 8.53
CA GLN A 49 3.36 -3.14 7.33
C GLN A 49 3.10 -2.26 6.10
N MET A 50 3.51 -2.76 4.93
CA MET A 50 3.18 -2.22 3.61
C MET A 50 2.11 -3.12 2.99
N VAL A 51 0.88 -2.61 2.88
CA VAL A 51 -0.26 -3.39 2.37
C VAL A 51 -0.34 -3.31 0.85
N THR A 52 -0.26 -4.47 0.19
CA THR A 52 -0.51 -4.63 -1.24
C THR A 52 -1.95 -5.09 -1.46
N MET A 53 -2.78 -4.24 -2.08
CA MET A 53 -4.14 -4.63 -2.44
C MET A 53 -4.12 -5.49 -3.71
N THR A 54 -4.83 -6.62 -3.72
CA THR A 54 -4.93 -7.44 -4.94
C THR A 54 -5.93 -6.87 -5.96
N TYR A 55 -6.90 -6.06 -5.51
CA TYR A 55 -7.82 -5.37 -6.40
C TYR A 55 -7.13 -4.19 -7.09
N THR A 56 -7.35 -4.06 -8.40
CA THR A 56 -6.54 -3.18 -9.26
C THR A 56 -6.93 -1.71 -9.21
N GLN A 57 -8.14 -1.39 -8.73
CA GLN A 57 -8.67 -0.02 -8.68
C GLN A 57 -8.95 0.41 -7.24
N ILE A 58 -7.94 0.98 -6.59
CA ILE A 58 -8.05 1.50 -5.22
C ILE A 58 -8.29 3.00 -5.26
N GLY A 59 -9.24 3.49 -4.46
CA GLY A 59 -9.62 4.91 -4.42
C GLY A 59 -10.93 5.26 -5.13
N ASN A 60 -11.65 4.27 -5.69
CA ASN A 60 -12.88 4.48 -6.47
C ASN A 60 -13.97 5.28 -5.73
N THR A 61 -14.01 5.21 -4.39
CA THR A 61 -15.04 5.85 -3.56
C THR A 61 -14.50 6.97 -2.67
N GLY A 62 -13.28 7.47 -2.91
CA GLY A 62 -12.65 8.49 -2.07
C GLY A 62 -12.46 8.05 -0.61
N ILE A 63 -12.51 8.98 0.33
CA ILE A 63 -12.46 8.71 1.78
C ILE A 63 -13.52 9.55 2.50
N ASN A 64 -13.99 9.09 3.65
CA ASN A 64 -14.95 9.82 4.49
C ASN A 64 -14.54 9.80 5.98
N PRO A 65 -14.83 10.84 6.78
CA PRO A 65 -14.51 10.86 8.21
C PRO A 65 -15.25 9.81 9.05
#